data_AF-A0A527VLH7-F1
#
_entry.id   AF-A0A527VLH7-F1
#
_cell.length_a   1.000
_cell.length_b   1.000
_cell.length_c   1.000
_cell.angle_alpha   90.00
_cell.angle_beta   90.00
_cell.angle_gamma   90.00
#
_symmetry.space_group_name_H-M   'P 1'
#
loop_
_entity.id
_entity.type
_entity.pdbx_description
1 polymer ?
#
loop_
_entity_poly.entity_id
_entity_poly.type
_entity_poly.pdbx_seq_one_letter_code
_entity_poly.pdbx_strand_id
1 'polypeptide(L)' 'AKVYVERQTGVTFGDVAGVDEAKLELQEVVSFLKDQDKYGRLGARIPKGILLVGPPGTGKTLMARAVAGEAG' A
#
# COMPACT_ATOMS: atom_id res chain seq x y z
N ALA A 1 16.13 -6.72 -12.45
CA ALA A 1 15.07 -5.99 -11.74
C ALA A 1 15.73 -5.02 -10.77
N LYS A 2 15.39 -3.72 -10.79
CA LYS A 2 15.92 -2.77 -9.79
C LYS A 2 15.09 -2.91 -8.52
N VAL A 3 15.63 -3.61 -7.52
CA VAL A 3 15.05 -3.64 -6.18
C VAL A 3 15.43 -2.33 -5.50
N TYR A 4 14.46 -1.43 -5.32
CA TYR A 4 14.65 -0.23 -4.51
C TYR A 4 14.47 -0.62 -3.05
N VAL A 5 15.57 -0.88 -2.36
CA VAL A 5 15.58 -0.98 -0.89
C VAL A 5 15.84 0.43 -0.35
N GLU A 6 14.86 1.32 -0.49
CA GLU A 6 14.89 2.59 0.26
C GLU A 6 14.56 2.26 1.72
N ARG A 7 15.48 2.59 2.63
CA ARG A 7 15.42 2.18 4.05
C ARG A 7 14.29 2.81 4.86
N GLN A 8 13.52 3.73 4.28
CA GLN A 8 12.28 4.32 4.80
C GLN A 8 11.83 5.33 3.75
N THR A 9 10.60 5.25 3.26
CA THR A 9 10.08 6.23 2.30
C THR A 9 9.85 7.60 2.95
N GLY A 10 9.70 7.64 4.28
CA GLY A 10 9.37 8.86 5.05
C GLY A 10 7.99 9.42 4.73
N VAL A 11 7.21 8.72 3.90
CA VAL A 11 5.86 9.11 3.45
C VAL A 11 4.88 8.10 4.03
N THR A 12 3.81 8.60 4.62
CA THR A 12 2.74 7.85 5.27
C THR A 12 1.38 8.15 4.62
N PHE A 13 0.32 7.47 5.04
CA PHE A 13 -1.03 7.83 4.57
C PHE A 13 -1.49 9.22 5.03
N GLY A 14 -0.82 9.82 6.02
CA GLY A 14 -1.04 11.20 6.42
C GLY A 14 -0.66 12.22 5.33
N ASP A 15 0.30 11.87 4.46
CA ASP A 15 0.84 12.77 3.44
C ASP A 15 0.05 12.77 2.12
N VAL A 16 -0.96 11.91 2.02
CA VAL A 16 -1.82 11.77 0.85
C VAL A 16 -3.16 12.46 1.14
N ALA A 17 -3.73 13.23 0.21
CA ALA A 17 -5.02 13.92 0.42
C ALA A 17 -6.04 13.61 -0.69
N GLY A 18 -7.33 13.60 -0.34
CA GLY A 18 -8.44 13.57 -1.31
C GLY A 18 -8.73 12.22 -1.98
N VAL A 19 -8.31 11.12 -1.37
CA VAL A 19 -8.39 9.75 -1.92
C VAL A 19 -8.73 8.74 -0.82
N ASP A 20 -9.73 9.06 -0.02
CA ASP A 20 -10.05 8.34 1.21
C ASP A 20 -10.48 6.88 0.95
N GLU A 21 -11.23 6.64 -0.13
CA GLU A 21 -11.62 5.29 -0.57
C GLU A 21 -10.39 4.43 -0.92
N ALA A 22 -9.49 4.96 -1.74
CA ALA A 22 -8.26 4.26 -2.11
C ALA A 22 -7.33 4.04 -0.91
N LYS A 23 -7.29 4.97 0.06
CA LYS A 23 -6.55 4.76 1.30
C LYS A 23 -7.11 3.61 2.12
N LEU A 24 -8.43 3.50 2.25
CA LEU A 24 -9.08 2.42 2.99
C LEU A 24 -8.77 1.06 2.37
N GLU A 25 -8.89 0.93 1.04
CA GLU A 25 -8.52 -0.30 0.33
C GLU A 25 -7.03 -0.65 0.53
N LEU A 26 -6.15 0.36 0.46
CA LEU A 26 -4.72 0.15 0.67
C LEU A 26 -4.36 -0.16 2.14
N GLN A 27 -5.11 0.37 3.12
CA GLN A 27 -4.96 0.01 4.53
C GLN A 27 -5.29 -1.45 4.77
N GLU A 28 -6.31 -1.99 4.10
CA GLU A 28 -6.60 -3.42 4.16
C GLU A 28 -5.42 -4.25 3.66
N VAL A 29 -4.81 -3.85 2.54
CA VAL A 29 -3.63 -4.52 1.98
C VAL A 29 -2.42 -4.41 2.92
N VAL A 30 -2.19 -3.25 3.55
CA VAL A 30 -1.15 -3.11 4.58
C VAL A 30 -1.40 -4.05 5.75
N SER A 31 -2.64 -4.15 6.21
CA SER A 31 -3.03 -5.07 7.29
C SER A 31 -2.77 -6.53 6.92
N PHE A 32 -3.08 -6.92 5.68
CA PHE A 32 -2.73 -8.25 5.15
C PHE A 32 -1.22 -8.50 5.17
N LEU A 33 -0.41 -7.50 4.78
CA LEU A 33 1.06 -7.64 4.76
C LEU A 33 1.64 -7.76 6.17
N LYS A 34 1.05 -7.11 7.17
CA LYS A 34 1.49 -7.19 8.58
C LYS A 34 1.11 -8.50 9.26
N ASP A 35 -0.11 -9.00 9.05
CA ASP A 35 -0.67 -10.15 9.77
C ASP A 35 -1.04 -11.33 8.85
N GLN A 36 -0.16 -11.70 7.91
CA GLN A 36 -0.44 -12.72 6.89
C GLN A 36 -1.02 -14.03 7.45
N ASP A 37 -0.49 -14.51 8.58
CA ASP A 37 -0.94 -15.76 9.21
C ASP A 37 -2.39 -15.71 9.69
N LYS A 38 -2.83 -14.56 10.21
CA LYS A 38 -4.21 -14.37 10.71
C LYS A 38 -5.21 -14.48 9.57
N TYR A 39 -4.88 -13.87 8.43
CA TYR A 39 -5.72 -13.88 7.24
C TYR A 39 -5.70 -15.22 6.52
N GLY A 40 -4.55 -15.89 6.46
CA GLY A 40 -4.43 -17.24 5.91
C GLY A 40 -5.29 -18.27 6.65
N ARG A 41 -5.36 -18.19 7.99
CA ARG A 41 -6.22 -19.06 8.82
C ARG A 41 -7.71 -18.89 8.56
N LEU A 42 -8.13 -17.69 8.14
CA LEU A 42 -9.51 -17.38 7.79
C LEU A 42 -9.85 -17.75 6.33
N GLY A 43 -8.88 -18.29 5.57
CA GLY A 43 -9.06 -18.62 4.15
C GLY A 43 -9.08 -17.39 3.24
N ALA A 44 -8.65 -16.23 3.72
CA ALA A 44 -8.62 -15.02 2.92
C ALA A 44 -7.55 -15.12 1.82
N ARG A 45 -7.92 -14.76 0.59
CA ARG A 45 -6.97 -14.71 -0.53
C ARG A 45 -6.25 -13.38 -0.54
N ILE A 46 -4.94 -13.43 -0.28
CA ILE A 46 -4.08 -12.25 -0.33
C ILE A 46 -3.92 -11.81 -1.80
N PRO A 47 -4.20 -10.53 -2.13
CA PRO A 47 -3.94 -10.02 -3.46
C PRO A 47 -2.44 -10.04 -3.75
N LYS A 48 -2.06 -10.59 -4.91
CA LYS A 48 -0.64 -10.74 -5.30
C LYS A 48 -0.01 -9.44 -5.81
N GLY A 49 -0.82 -8.45 -6.14
CA GLY A 49 -0.38 -7.16 -6.64
C GLY A 49 -1.56 -6.20 -6.80
N ILE A 50 -1.24 -4.91 -6.80
CA ILE A 50 -2.19 -3.83 -7.02
C ILE A 50 -1.74 -3.08 -8.27
N LEU A 51 -2.70 -2.66 -9.09
CA LEU A 51 -2.45 -1.79 -10.25
C LEU A 51 -3.11 -0.44 -10.01
N LEU A 52 -2.30 0.61 -9.82
CA LEU A 52 -2.79 1.97 -9.69
C LEU A 52 -2.88 2.62 -11.09
N VAL A 53 -4.08 3.01 -11.53
CA VAL A 53 -4.33 3.59 -12.87
C VAL A 53 -4.89 5.01 -12.74
N GLY A 54 -4.47 5.90 -13.64
CA GLY A 54 -5.03 7.25 -13.75
C GLY A 54 -4.08 8.23 -14.45
N PRO A 55 -4.55 9.45 -14.78
CA PRO A 55 -3.74 10.52 -15.40
C PRO A 55 -2.44 10.85 -14.63
N PRO A 56 -1.40 11.41 -15.26
CA PRO A 56 -0.21 11.86 -14.55
C PRO A 56 -0.58 12.90 -13.47
N GLY A 57 0.12 12.89 -12.33
CA GLY A 57 -0.12 13.85 -11.23
C GLY A 57 -1.15 13.42 -10.18
N THR A 58 -1.87 12.31 -10.36
CA THR A 58 -2.90 11.83 -9.40
C THR A 58 -2.35 11.11 -8.15
N GLY A 59 -1.07 11.29 -7.80
CA GLY A 59 -0.52 10.74 -6.55
C GLY A 59 -0.27 9.22 -6.53
N LYS A 60 -0.33 8.49 -7.65
CA LYS A 60 -0.07 7.02 -7.69
C LYS A 60 1.28 6.62 -7.06
N THR A 61 2.36 7.31 -7.43
CA THR A 61 3.70 7.04 -6.87
C THR A 61 3.77 7.43 -5.39
N LEU A 62 3.06 8.48 -4.98
CA LEU A 62 3.00 8.93 -3.59
C LEU A 62 2.27 7.89 -2.73
N MET A 63 1.14 7.36 -3.21
CA MET A 63 0.43 6.25 -2.55
C MET A 63 1.32 5.01 -2.41
N ALA A 64 2.03 4.60 -3.45
CA ALA A 64 2.91 3.43 -3.36
C ALA A 64 4.01 3.60 -2.29
N ARG A 65 4.54 4.82 -2.14
CA ARG A 65 5.50 5.15 -1.07
C ARG A 65 4.87 5.18 0.32
N ALA A 66 3.64 5.69 0.42
CA ALA A 66 2.87 5.68 1.67
C ALA A 66 2.60 4.24 2.13
N VAL A 67 2.14 3.37 1.24
CA VAL A 67 1.93 1.92 1.54
C VAL A 67 3.21 1.28 2.04
N ALA A 68 4.35 1.55 1.39
CA ALA A 68 5.65 1.02 1.83
C ALA A 68 6.08 1.57 3.20
N GLY A 69 5.78 2.84 3.50
CA GLY A 69 6.05 3.45 4.80
C GLY A 69 5.13 2.92 5.92
N GLU A 70 3.90 2.56 5.59
CA GLU A 70 2.93 2.00 6.53
C GLU A 70 3.16 0.51 6.81
N ALA A 71 3.65 -0.24 5.82
CA ALA A 71 3.92 -1.68 5.95
C ALA A 71 5.31 -2.02 6.52
N GLY A 72 6.26 -1.09 6.45
CA GLY A 72 7.62 -1.22 6.97
C GLY A 72 7.76 -1.07 8.48
#